data_AF-A0A182V4E7-F1
#
_entry.id   AF-A0A182V4E7-F1
#
_cell.length_a   1.000
_cell.length_b   1.000
_cell.length_c   1.000
_cell.angle_alpha   90.00
_cell.angle_beta   90.00
_cell.angle_gamma   90.00
#
_symmetry.space_group_name_H-M   'P 1'
#
loop_
_entity.id
_entity.type
_entity.pdbx_description
1 polymer ?
#
loop_
_entity_poly.entity_id
_entity_poly.type
_entity_poly.pdbx_seq_one_letter_code
_entity_poly.pdbx_strand_id
1 'polypeptide(L)'
;MNVIRAIQTYIDKMITDAGPGMKILMMDRETISIVSMAFAQSEMLQKEVFLFERLDSVRSNEKLKYLKCIVFIRPTKDNIFMLQQELQSPKFGSYYIYFSNIIPRTDIKILAESDEGESVQDFKEIYADYLPVNPNLFSLHIPTCLQALSWNPEALERSTQGLVSVLLSFKFRPAIRYRAGSTAAQTLAKKVHETINKETALFSFRPPEDGAAPPLLLILDRRDDPITPLLNQWTYQAMVHELLSINKQRVDLSRVTGVPKDLKEVVLSTEQDEFYANNLYANFGEIATTIKVLMDEFQKKANDQRKIESIADMKNFVETYPQFRKMSGTVTKHLVLISELSVQVGQQQLFEVSELEQEIACRADHSTQLQRVKRLVSEGKISAANALRLVLLYAMRYERHANCDTSGLLKLLQDRGGRSHIVPRMLEYISTVARQELFNTVKITDAVKLTRNLIKELKGVENVYAQHECVLKGTLEEVIKGRPLDAQYPIMGNEVPFRRPPAEVIVFIVGGATYEEALAVHRYNQEGYRIVLGGTTIHNSESFIEEVLAATTGVPFKHSRSLQQFHHAPAGTA
;
A
#
# COMPACT_ATOMS: atom_id res chain seq x y z
N MET A 1 -13.32 6.09 11.49
CA MET A 1 -12.92 4.83 10.84
C MET A 1 -11.41 4.83 10.75
N ASN A 2 -10.72 4.12 11.64
CA ASN A 2 -9.24 4.11 11.72
C ASN A 2 -8.75 2.66 11.89
N VAL A 3 -7.99 2.16 10.90
CA VAL A 3 -7.54 0.76 10.87
C VAL A 3 -6.47 0.45 11.92
N ILE A 4 -5.60 1.41 12.25
CA ILE A 4 -4.58 1.28 13.31
C ILE A 4 -5.27 1.12 14.66
N ARG A 5 -6.23 2.02 14.96
CA ARG A 5 -6.97 1.99 16.23
C ARG A 5 -7.81 0.72 16.40
N ALA A 6 -8.35 0.18 15.31
CA ALA A 6 -9.06 -1.10 15.34
C ALA A 6 -8.13 -2.25 15.78
N ILE A 7 -6.94 -2.34 15.18
CA ILE A 7 -5.92 -3.33 15.56
C ILE A 7 -5.42 -3.12 16.99
N GLN A 8 -5.17 -1.86 17.39
CA GLN A 8 -4.76 -1.53 18.76
C GLN A 8 -5.79 -1.98 19.80
N THR A 9 -7.06 -1.73 19.54
CA THR A 9 -8.17 -2.14 20.43
C THR A 9 -8.19 -3.67 20.63
N TYR A 10 -7.96 -4.42 19.56
CA TYR A 10 -7.90 -5.88 19.63
C TYR A 10 -6.72 -6.40 20.45
N ILE A 11 -5.52 -5.86 20.20
CA ILE A 11 -4.31 -6.26 20.93
C ILE A 11 -4.39 -5.86 22.40
N ASP A 12 -4.92 -4.68 22.71
CA ASP A 12 -5.15 -4.23 24.08
C ASP A 12 -6.11 -5.15 24.82
N LYS A 13 -7.16 -5.62 24.14
CA LYS A 13 -8.07 -6.62 24.69
C LYS A 13 -7.36 -7.94 24.99
N MET A 14 -6.52 -8.46 24.09
CA MET A 14 -5.74 -9.69 24.33
C MET A 14 -4.88 -9.59 25.60
N ILE A 15 -4.20 -8.45 25.76
CA ILE A 15 -3.29 -8.22 26.89
C ILE A 15 -4.08 -8.04 28.19
N THR A 16 -5.24 -7.39 28.13
CA THR A 16 -6.10 -7.16 29.28
C THR A 16 -6.76 -8.46 29.75
N ASP A 17 -7.25 -9.28 28.82
CA ASP A 17 -7.89 -10.57 29.09
C ASP A 17 -6.90 -11.55 29.77
N ALA A 18 -5.59 -11.44 29.50
CA ALA A 18 -4.55 -12.22 30.19
C ALA A 18 -4.31 -11.80 31.67
N GLY A 19 -4.87 -10.67 32.10
CA GLY A 19 -4.73 -10.12 33.45
C GLY A 19 -3.30 -9.63 33.77
N PRO A 20 -3.04 -9.15 35.00
CA PRO A 20 -1.73 -8.60 35.38
C PRO A 20 -0.64 -9.67 35.47
N GLY A 21 0.63 -9.26 35.40
CA GLY A 21 1.80 -10.12 35.56
C GLY A 21 2.70 -10.21 34.31
N MET A 22 3.81 -10.94 34.44
CA MET A 22 4.80 -11.07 33.36
C MET A 22 4.25 -11.89 32.19
N LYS A 23 4.17 -11.27 31.01
CA LYS A 23 3.64 -11.89 29.80
C LYS A 23 4.71 -12.06 28.74
N ILE A 24 4.55 -13.11 27.95
CA ILE A 24 5.23 -13.31 26.67
C ILE A 24 4.19 -13.28 25.55
N LEU A 25 4.51 -12.63 24.43
CA LEU A 25 3.70 -12.62 23.24
C LEU A 25 4.33 -13.53 22.19
N MET A 26 3.68 -14.68 21.95
CA MET A 26 4.06 -15.67 20.95
C MET A 26 3.28 -15.43 19.65
N MET A 27 3.98 -15.30 18.53
CA MET A 27 3.39 -14.89 17.26
C MET A 27 3.98 -15.65 16.08
N ASP A 28 3.32 -15.58 14.93
CA ASP A 28 3.87 -16.01 13.64
C ASP A 28 4.46 -14.82 12.87
N ARG A 29 4.96 -15.08 11.66
CA ARG A 29 5.61 -14.06 10.81
C ARG A 29 4.65 -12.93 10.37
N GLU A 30 3.39 -13.26 10.10
CA GLU A 30 2.38 -12.29 9.71
C GLU A 30 1.92 -11.48 10.94
N THR A 31 1.56 -12.12 12.04
CA THR A 31 1.05 -11.43 13.23
C THR A 31 2.10 -10.55 13.91
N ILE A 32 3.39 -10.90 13.85
CA ILE A 32 4.49 -9.99 14.22
C ILE A 32 4.41 -8.69 13.44
N SER A 33 4.19 -8.78 12.12
CA SER A 33 4.13 -7.61 11.26
C SER A 33 2.94 -6.72 11.65
N ILE A 34 1.77 -7.32 11.92
CA ILE A 34 0.55 -6.62 12.34
C ILE A 34 0.77 -5.87 13.66
N VAL A 35 1.31 -6.54 14.69
CA VAL A 35 1.57 -5.94 16.00
C VAL A 35 2.63 -4.86 15.91
N SER A 36 3.72 -5.10 15.17
CA SER A 36 4.84 -4.16 15.03
C SER A 36 4.46 -2.84 14.35
N MET A 37 3.41 -2.86 13.51
CA MET A 37 2.90 -1.66 12.83
C MET A 37 1.88 -0.89 13.69
N ALA A 38 1.34 -1.52 14.73
CA ALA A 38 0.31 -0.95 15.61
C ALA A 38 0.85 -0.44 16.95
N PHE A 39 1.94 -1.03 17.46
CA PHE A 39 2.53 -0.68 18.76
C PHE A 39 4.04 -0.50 18.73
N ALA A 40 4.52 0.42 19.56
CA ALA A 40 5.94 0.47 19.91
C ALA A 40 6.28 -0.66 20.89
N GLN A 41 7.52 -1.13 20.87
CA GLN A 41 7.99 -2.07 21.89
C GLN A 41 7.88 -1.49 23.31
N SER A 42 8.16 -0.19 23.48
CA SER A 42 8.02 0.51 24.76
C SER A 42 6.58 0.49 25.30
N GLU A 43 5.59 0.63 24.42
CA GLU A 43 4.17 0.56 24.80
C GLU A 43 3.77 -0.85 25.23
N MET A 44 4.28 -1.88 24.56
CA MET A 44 4.02 -3.27 24.94
C MET A 44 4.66 -3.63 26.29
N LEU A 45 5.87 -3.13 26.56
CA LEU A 45 6.54 -3.29 27.86
C LEU A 45 5.76 -2.64 29.00
N GLN A 46 5.18 -1.46 28.78
CA GLN A 46 4.30 -0.80 29.77
C GLN A 46 3.02 -1.61 30.07
N LYS A 47 2.64 -2.52 29.17
CA LYS A 47 1.51 -3.46 29.34
C LYS A 47 1.95 -4.83 29.88
N GLU A 48 3.16 -4.91 30.44
CA GLU A 48 3.78 -6.09 31.04
C GLU A 48 4.10 -7.23 30.05
N VAL A 49 4.17 -6.92 28.74
CA VAL A 49 4.63 -7.86 27.71
C VAL A 49 6.14 -7.68 27.54
N PHE A 50 6.91 -8.52 28.23
CA PHE A 50 8.37 -8.38 28.34
C PHE A 50 9.14 -9.18 27.29
N LEU A 51 8.56 -10.28 26.81
CA LEU A 51 9.18 -11.17 25.86
C LEU A 51 8.32 -11.31 24.61
N PHE A 52 8.99 -11.44 23.47
CA PHE A 52 8.37 -11.69 22.17
C PHE A 52 9.02 -12.93 21.58
N GLU A 53 8.19 -13.90 21.18
CA GLU A 53 8.67 -15.16 20.63
C GLU A 53 7.96 -15.48 19.32
N ARG A 54 8.71 -16.13 18.43
CA ARG A 54 8.17 -16.68 17.19
C ARG A 54 7.76 -18.13 17.42
N LEU A 55 6.57 -18.50 16.97
CA LEU A 55 6.06 -19.86 17.08
C LEU A 55 6.98 -20.88 16.37
N ASP A 56 7.60 -20.49 15.26
CA ASP A 56 8.55 -21.32 14.50
C ASP A 56 10.00 -21.27 15.03
N SER A 57 10.24 -20.63 16.18
CA SER A 57 11.59 -20.51 16.76
C SER A 57 11.99 -21.77 17.53
N VAL A 58 13.12 -22.37 17.13
CA VAL A 58 13.80 -23.42 17.88
C VAL A 58 14.62 -22.78 19.00
N ARG A 59 13.97 -22.24 20.04
CA ARG A 59 14.66 -21.76 21.25
C ARG A 59 14.69 -22.83 22.34
N SER A 60 15.61 -22.59 23.29
CA SER A 60 15.84 -23.32 24.54
C SER A 60 14.59 -24.02 25.08
N ASN A 61 14.69 -25.30 25.45
CA ASN A 61 13.66 -26.07 26.16
C ASN A 61 13.44 -25.59 27.62
N GLU A 62 13.78 -24.33 27.92
CA GLU A 62 13.62 -23.73 29.23
C GLU A 62 12.15 -23.51 29.54
N LYS A 63 11.68 -24.10 30.64
CA LYS A 63 10.30 -24.00 31.09
C LYS A 63 10.14 -22.78 31.99
N LEU A 64 9.53 -21.72 31.46
CA LEU A 64 9.26 -20.45 32.16
C LEU A 64 7.84 -20.43 32.74
N LYS A 65 7.58 -21.31 33.71
CA LYS A 65 6.22 -21.52 34.27
C LYS A 65 5.62 -20.33 35.02
N TYR A 66 6.41 -19.31 35.34
CA TYR A 66 5.93 -18.06 35.95
C TYR A 66 5.38 -17.06 34.92
N LEU A 67 5.55 -17.32 33.62
CA LEU A 67 5.06 -16.45 32.55
C LEU A 67 3.69 -16.88 32.04
N LYS A 68 2.90 -15.88 31.64
CA LYS A 68 1.67 -16.04 30.88
C LYS A 68 1.97 -15.90 29.38
N CYS A 69 1.60 -16.88 28.58
CA CYS A 69 1.79 -16.85 27.14
C CYS A 69 0.52 -16.34 26.44
N ILE A 70 0.63 -15.20 25.76
CA ILE A 70 -0.39 -14.73 24.83
C ILE A 70 0.04 -15.23 23.45
N VAL A 71 -0.74 -16.14 22.87
CA VAL A 71 -0.50 -16.65 21.51
C VAL A 71 -1.39 -15.83 20.57
N PHE A 72 -0.78 -15.14 19.59
CA PHE A 72 -1.51 -14.43 18.55
C PHE A 72 -1.01 -14.84 17.17
N ILE A 73 -1.78 -15.68 16.48
CA ILE A 73 -1.36 -16.33 15.23
C ILE A 73 -2.50 -16.41 14.21
N ARG A 74 -2.17 -16.57 12.93
CA ARG A 74 -3.13 -16.91 11.88
C ARG A 74 -3.54 -18.38 11.99
N PRO A 75 -4.80 -18.74 11.65
CA PRO A 75 -5.25 -20.14 11.67
C PRO A 75 -4.78 -20.90 10.41
N THR A 76 -3.46 -20.98 10.18
CA THR A 76 -2.86 -21.78 9.10
C THR A 76 -2.52 -23.18 9.60
N LYS A 77 -2.51 -24.17 8.70
CA LYS A 77 -2.19 -25.57 9.07
C LYS A 77 -0.84 -25.69 9.78
N ASP A 78 0.18 -24.95 9.31
CA ASP A 78 1.50 -24.95 9.92
C ASP A 78 1.47 -24.37 11.34
N ASN A 79 0.76 -23.26 11.54
CA ASN A 79 0.61 -22.64 12.86
C ASN A 79 -0.16 -23.54 13.82
N ILE A 80 -1.23 -24.20 13.37
CA ILE A 80 -1.99 -25.15 14.19
C ILE A 80 -1.09 -26.31 14.62
N PHE A 81 -0.30 -26.86 13.70
CA PHE A 81 0.65 -27.94 14.00
C PHE A 81 1.74 -27.52 15.00
N MET A 82 2.32 -26.33 14.84
CA MET A 82 3.34 -25.84 15.78
C MET A 82 2.75 -25.53 17.17
N LEU A 83 1.55 -24.96 17.22
CA LEU A 83 0.85 -24.72 18.49
C LEU A 83 0.47 -26.05 19.17
N GLN A 84 0.10 -27.06 18.39
CA GLN A 84 -0.15 -28.42 18.90
C GLN A 84 1.07 -28.96 19.64
N GLN A 85 2.27 -28.86 19.04
CA GLN A 85 3.51 -29.30 19.67
C GLN A 85 3.83 -28.51 20.94
N GLU A 86 3.57 -27.21 20.94
CA GLU A 86 3.76 -26.36 22.12
C GLU A 86 2.84 -26.77 23.28
N LEU A 87 1.56 -27.09 23.00
CA LEU A 87 0.59 -27.51 24.02
C LEU A 87 0.85 -28.93 24.55
N GLN A 88 1.44 -29.82 23.75
CA GLN A 88 1.86 -31.16 24.21
C GLN A 88 3.01 -31.11 25.22
N SER A 89 3.85 -30.07 25.17
CA SER A 89 4.93 -29.85 26.14
C SER A 89 5.01 -28.37 26.52
N PRO A 90 4.05 -27.86 27.30
CA PRO A 90 3.90 -26.43 27.53
C PRO A 90 5.12 -25.88 28.26
N LYS A 91 5.73 -24.82 27.71
CA LYS A 91 6.86 -24.11 28.32
C LYS A 91 6.41 -23.11 29.38
N PHE A 92 5.23 -22.51 29.20
CA PHE A 92 4.70 -21.44 30.05
C PHE A 92 3.67 -21.96 31.07
N GLY A 93 3.29 -21.11 32.02
CA GLY A 93 2.37 -21.47 33.10
C GLY A 93 0.91 -21.46 32.68
N SER A 94 0.55 -20.57 31.74
CA SER A 94 -0.80 -20.46 31.18
C SER A 94 -0.75 -19.93 29.76
N TYR A 95 -1.72 -20.32 28.93
CA TYR A 95 -1.84 -19.90 27.54
C TYR A 95 -3.18 -19.19 27.29
N TYR A 96 -3.12 -18.05 26.62
CA TYR A 96 -4.27 -17.30 26.12
C TYR A 96 -4.16 -17.27 24.60
N ILE A 97 -5.00 -18.05 23.91
CA ILE A 97 -4.86 -18.32 22.48
C ILE A 97 -5.82 -17.43 21.69
N TYR A 98 -5.25 -16.65 20.77
CA TYR A 98 -5.95 -15.74 19.90
C TYR A 98 -5.62 -16.03 18.43
N PHE A 99 -6.65 -16.29 17.63
CA PHE A 99 -6.51 -16.42 16.17
C PHE A 99 -6.86 -15.11 15.47
N SER A 100 -6.06 -14.70 14.48
CA SER A 100 -6.29 -13.46 13.71
C SER A 100 -7.55 -13.49 12.83
N ASN A 101 -8.11 -14.68 12.61
CA ASN A 101 -9.26 -14.91 11.73
C ASN A 101 -10.07 -16.12 12.20
N ILE A 102 -11.16 -16.42 11.48
CA ILE A 102 -12.05 -17.56 11.75
C ILE A 102 -11.27 -18.87 11.72
N ILE A 103 -11.43 -19.71 12.75
CA ILE A 103 -10.78 -21.01 12.84
C ILE A 103 -11.78 -22.17 12.61
N PRO A 104 -11.45 -23.19 11.80
CA PRO A 104 -12.28 -24.38 11.67
C PRO A 104 -12.45 -25.14 13.00
N ARG A 105 -13.66 -25.63 13.27
CA ARG A 105 -13.95 -26.43 14.48
C ARG A 105 -13.08 -27.70 14.60
N THR A 106 -12.62 -28.25 13.48
CA THR A 106 -11.69 -29.38 13.46
C THR A 106 -10.37 -29.05 14.13
N ASP A 107 -9.85 -27.85 13.89
CA ASP A 107 -8.55 -27.40 14.39
C ASP A 107 -8.66 -27.07 15.88
N ILE A 108 -9.79 -26.49 16.32
CA ILE A 108 -10.12 -26.32 17.75
C ILE A 108 -10.06 -27.67 18.48
N LYS A 109 -10.67 -28.72 17.89
CA LYS A 109 -10.69 -30.05 18.49
C LYS A 109 -9.28 -30.64 18.62
N ILE A 110 -8.44 -30.50 17.60
CA ILE A 110 -7.04 -30.96 17.61
C ILE A 110 -6.25 -30.28 18.74
N LEU A 111 -6.40 -28.96 18.89
CA LEU A 111 -5.72 -28.20 19.94
C LEU A 111 -6.22 -28.60 21.34
N ALA A 112 -7.53 -28.80 21.50
CA ALA A 112 -8.12 -29.25 22.77
C ALA A 112 -7.62 -30.65 23.18
N GLU A 113 -7.49 -31.58 22.23
CA GLU A 113 -6.93 -32.92 22.48
C GLU A 113 -5.43 -32.87 22.84
N SER A 114 -4.74 -31.78 22.50
CA SER A 114 -3.29 -31.64 22.72
C SER A 114 -2.94 -30.90 24.01
N ASP A 115 -3.90 -30.24 24.67
CA ASP A 115 -3.71 -29.55 25.96
C ASP A 115 -3.95 -30.50 27.14
N GLU A 116 -3.20 -31.61 27.20
CA GLU A 116 -3.29 -32.57 28.31
C GLU A 116 -2.96 -31.95 29.68
N GLY A 117 -2.19 -30.85 29.68
CA GLY A 117 -1.81 -30.11 30.88
C GLY A 117 -2.82 -29.06 31.35
N GLU A 118 -3.98 -28.94 30.69
CA GLU A 118 -5.03 -27.94 30.97
C GLU A 118 -4.48 -26.52 31.15
N SER A 119 -3.50 -26.18 30.31
CA SER A 119 -2.74 -24.94 30.40
C SER A 119 -3.43 -23.77 29.71
N VAL A 120 -4.35 -24.05 28.79
CA VAL A 120 -5.12 -23.04 28.06
C VAL A 120 -6.19 -22.46 28.96
N GLN A 121 -6.13 -21.14 29.18
CA GLN A 121 -7.08 -20.39 30.01
C GLN A 121 -8.15 -19.69 29.19
N ASP A 122 -7.83 -19.29 27.96
CA ASP A 122 -8.75 -18.57 27.08
C ASP A 122 -8.46 -18.89 25.61
N PHE A 123 -9.52 -18.84 24.80
CA PHE A 123 -9.49 -19.19 23.39
C PHE A 123 -10.47 -18.30 22.62
N LYS A 124 -9.96 -17.40 21.77
CA LYS A 124 -10.78 -16.40 21.08
C LYS A 124 -10.32 -16.14 19.65
N GLU A 125 -11.27 -15.75 18.82
CA GLU A 125 -11.00 -15.15 17.51
C GLU A 125 -10.92 -13.63 17.66
N ILE A 126 -9.92 -13.03 17.03
CA ILE A 126 -9.70 -11.58 17.00
C ILE A 126 -9.40 -11.19 15.57
N TYR A 127 -10.28 -10.40 14.96
CA TYR A 127 -10.23 -10.06 13.54
C TYR A 127 -9.23 -8.94 13.25
N ALA A 128 -7.95 -9.27 13.46
CA ALA A 128 -6.78 -8.44 13.21
C ALA A 128 -5.87 -9.13 12.19
N ASP A 129 -6.32 -9.25 10.93
CA ASP A 129 -5.67 -10.06 9.87
C ASP A 129 -5.21 -9.23 8.65
N TYR A 130 -4.82 -7.98 8.89
CA TYR A 130 -4.34 -7.03 7.88
C TYR A 130 -3.29 -6.10 8.49
N LEU A 131 -2.41 -5.54 7.65
CA LEU A 131 -1.40 -4.58 8.07
C LEU A 131 -2.00 -3.15 8.11
N PRO A 132 -2.05 -2.48 9.28
CA PRO A 132 -2.55 -1.12 9.38
C PRO A 132 -1.42 -0.13 9.03
N VAL A 133 -1.44 0.45 7.83
CA VAL A 133 -0.33 1.26 7.30
C VAL A 133 -0.46 2.72 7.77
N ASN A 134 -1.59 3.36 7.43
CA ASN A 134 -1.98 4.69 7.90
C ASN A 134 -3.38 4.57 8.54
N PRO A 135 -3.90 5.60 9.24
CA PRO A 135 -5.27 5.56 9.79
C PRO A 135 -6.35 5.12 8.80
N ASN A 136 -6.23 5.52 7.52
CA ASN A 136 -7.19 5.22 6.46
C ASN A 136 -6.63 4.31 5.36
N LEU A 137 -5.52 3.59 5.61
CA LEU A 137 -4.86 2.73 4.64
C LEU A 137 -4.44 1.41 5.27
N PHE A 138 -4.83 0.29 4.68
CA PHE A 138 -4.35 -1.05 5.07
C PHE A 138 -3.79 -1.83 3.87
N SER A 139 -3.03 -2.88 4.16
CA SER A 139 -2.47 -3.79 3.16
C SER A 139 -2.59 -5.23 3.62
N LEU A 140 -2.77 -6.16 2.68
CA LEU A 140 -2.69 -7.60 2.95
C LEU A 140 -1.30 -8.18 2.70
N HIS A 141 -0.37 -7.36 2.17
CA HIS A 141 1.00 -7.75 1.84
C HIS A 141 1.11 -8.97 0.92
N ILE A 142 0.26 -9.00 -0.10
CA ILE A 142 0.25 -9.97 -1.21
C ILE A 142 0.75 -9.23 -2.44
N PRO A 143 2.09 -9.15 -2.66
CA PRO A 143 2.67 -8.36 -3.73
C PRO A 143 2.29 -8.89 -5.11
N THR A 144 2.15 -10.20 -5.25
CA THR A 144 1.66 -10.83 -6.47
C THR A 144 0.38 -11.61 -6.21
N CYS A 145 -0.71 -11.25 -6.87
CA CYS A 145 -2.04 -11.83 -6.58
C CYS A 145 -2.70 -12.52 -7.77
N LEU A 146 -2.27 -12.18 -8.99
CA LEU A 146 -2.78 -12.77 -10.22
C LEU A 146 -1.75 -13.68 -10.91
N GLN A 147 -2.25 -14.68 -11.61
CA GLN A 147 -1.53 -15.54 -12.54
C GLN A 147 -2.43 -15.83 -13.73
N ALA A 148 -1.91 -15.70 -14.95
CA ALA A 148 -2.70 -15.78 -16.18
C ALA A 148 -3.99 -14.92 -16.15
N LEU A 149 -3.85 -13.69 -15.63
CA LEU A 149 -4.92 -12.68 -15.46
C LEU A 149 -6.09 -13.12 -14.56
N SER A 150 -5.90 -14.20 -13.80
CA SER A 150 -6.86 -14.78 -12.87
C SER A 150 -6.24 -14.84 -11.48
N TRP A 151 -7.05 -14.99 -10.44
CA TRP A 151 -6.55 -15.11 -9.08
C TRP A 151 -5.62 -16.31 -8.91
N ASN A 152 -4.47 -16.10 -8.26
CA ASN A 152 -3.83 -17.19 -7.54
C ASN A 152 -4.79 -17.67 -6.42
N PRO A 153 -5.05 -18.99 -6.28
CA PRO A 153 -6.03 -19.49 -5.30
C PRO A 153 -5.72 -19.12 -3.85
N GLU A 154 -4.44 -19.16 -3.45
CA GLU A 154 -4.00 -18.80 -2.09
C GLU A 154 -4.15 -17.30 -1.86
N ALA A 155 -3.78 -16.48 -2.85
CA ALA A 155 -3.94 -15.03 -2.79
C ALA A 155 -5.42 -14.61 -2.66
N LEU A 156 -6.33 -15.27 -3.38
CA LEU A 156 -7.77 -15.03 -3.29
C LEU A 156 -8.32 -15.40 -1.91
N GLU A 157 -7.88 -16.54 -1.36
CA GLU A 157 -8.29 -16.97 -0.02
C GLU A 157 -7.78 -15.99 1.05
N ARG A 158 -6.49 -15.64 1.00
CA ARG A 158 -5.89 -14.64 1.89
C ARG A 158 -6.57 -13.28 1.78
N SER A 159 -6.95 -12.87 0.57
CA SER A 159 -7.66 -11.61 0.32
C SER A 159 -9.06 -11.62 0.90
N THR A 160 -9.78 -12.74 0.77
CA THR A 160 -11.11 -12.93 1.35
C THR A 160 -11.03 -12.85 2.87
N GLN A 161 -10.10 -13.58 3.49
CA GLN A 161 -9.85 -13.59 4.93
C GLN A 161 -9.51 -12.20 5.47
N GLY A 162 -8.57 -11.50 4.82
CA GLY A 162 -8.15 -10.17 5.23
C GLY A 162 -9.27 -9.14 5.13
N LEU A 163 -10.06 -9.17 4.06
CA LEU A 163 -11.17 -8.23 3.88
C LEU A 163 -12.32 -8.50 4.86
N VAL A 164 -12.66 -9.77 5.10
CA VAL A 164 -13.61 -10.17 6.16
C VAL A 164 -13.14 -9.66 7.52
N SER A 165 -11.84 -9.77 7.81
CA SER A 165 -11.23 -9.28 9.05
C SER A 165 -11.40 -7.77 9.21
N VAL A 166 -11.17 -6.98 8.15
CA VAL A 166 -11.42 -5.52 8.14
C VAL A 166 -12.89 -5.19 8.38
N LEU A 167 -13.82 -5.93 7.76
CA LEU A 167 -15.25 -5.70 7.96
C LEU A 167 -15.66 -5.96 9.42
N LEU A 168 -15.16 -7.04 10.02
CA LEU A 168 -15.45 -7.38 11.41
C LEU A 168 -14.79 -6.41 12.39
N SER A 169 -13.60 -5.90 12.10
CA SER A 169 -12.92 -4.90 12.93
C SER A 169 -13.68 -3.58 13.03
N PHE A 170 -14.40 -3.19 11.96
CA PHE A 170 -15.30 -2.05 11.95
C PHE A 170 -16.75 -2.38 12.31
N LYS A 171 -17.09 -3.65 12.53
CA LYS A 171 -18.46 -4.14 12.74
C LYS A 171 -19.41 -3.77 11.59
N PHE A 172 -18.94 -3.96 10.36
CA PHE A 172 -19.68 -3.64 9.14
C PHE A 172 -20.28 -4.89 8.51
N ARG A 173 -21.57 -4.80 8.17
CA ARG A 173 -22.21 -5.67 7.18
C ARG A 173 -22.44 -4.83 5.92
N PRO A 174 -21.49 -4.85 4.96
CA PRO A 174 -21.51 -3.89 3.87
C PRO A 174 -22.42 -4.33 2.73
N ALA A 175 -22.88 -3.35 1.96
CA ALA A 175 -23.27 -3.56 0.59
C ALA A 175 -22.02 -3.70 -0.28
N ILE A 176 -21.92 -4.77 -1.07
CA ILE A 176 -20.71 -5.07 -1.83
C ILE A 176 -20.93 -4.70 -3.29
N ARG A 177 -20.15 -3.75 -3.80
CA ARG A 177 -20.08 -3.40 -5.22
C ARG A 177 -18.71 -3.75 -5.78
N TYR A 178 -18.65 -4.14 -7.05
CA TYR A 178 -17.40 -4.51 -7.70
C TYR A 178 -17.34 -3.95 -9.11
N ARG A 179 -16.12 -3.75 -9.64
CA ARG A 179 -15.94 -3.24 -10.99
C ARG A 179 -16.53 -4.18 -12.05
N ALA A 180 -17.49 -3.68 -12.84
CA ALA A 180 -18.07 -4.42 -13.96
C ALA A 180 -17.01 -4.81 -15.00
N GLY A 181 -17.07 -6.04 -15.49
CA GLY A 181 -16.10 -6.57 -16.45
C GLY A 181 -14.79 -7.08 -15.83
N SER A 182 -14.52 -6.84 -14.55
CA SER A 182 -13.40 -7.46 -13.84
C SER A 182 -13.82 -8.80 -13.22
N THR A 183 -13.33 -9.91 -13.80
CA THR A 183 -13.52 -11.25 -13.23
C THR A 183 -12.85 -11.38 -11.85
N ALA A 184 -11.72 -10.72 -11.64
CA ALA A 184 -10.99 -10.76 -10.39
C ALA A 184 -11.77 -10.06 -9.27
N ALA A 185 -12.28 -8.84 -9.52
CA ALA A 185 -13.10 -8.11 -8.56
C ALA A 185 -14.41 -8.85 -8.25
N GLN A 186 -15.09 -9.38 -9.27
CA GLN A 186 -16.33 -10.16 -9.10
C GLN A 186 -16.10 -11.42 -8.26
N THR A 187 -15.00 -12.14 -8.51
CA THR A 187 -14.69 -13.39 -7.78
C THR A 187 -14.44 -13.12 -6.30
N LEU A 188 -13.68 -12.07 -5.97
CA LEU A 188 -13.46 -11.66 -4.59
C LEU A 188 -14.77 -11.19 -3.93
N ALA A 189 -15.56 -10.37 -4.63
CA ALA A 189 -16.85 -9.89 -4.15
C ALA A 189 -17.79 -11.04 -3.80
N LYS A 190 -17.85 -12.06 -4.67
CA LYS A 190 -18.62 -13.29 -4.45
C LYS A 190 -18.14 -14.05 -3.23
N LYS A 191 -16.84 -14.33 -3.11
CA LYS A 191 -16.29 -15.06 -1.96
C LYS A 191 -16.55 -14.34 -0.63
N VAL A 192 -16.36 -13.02 -0.58
CA VAL A 192 -16.63 -12.23 0.62
C VAL A 192 -18.12 -12.26 0.98
N HIS A 193 -19.00 -12.12 -0.01
CA HIS A 193 -20.44 -12.23 0.19
C HIS A 193 -20.85 -13.61 0.71
N GLU A 194 -20.30 -14.68 0.16
CA GLU A 194 -20.52 -16.06 0.61
C GLU A 194 -20.05 -16.27 2.05
N THR A 195 -18.87 -15.77 2.43
CA THR A 195 -18.37 -15.85 3.81
C THR A 195 -19.26 -15.09 4.79
N ILE A 196 -19.71 -13.88 4.45
CA ILE A 196 -20.63 -13.09 5.29
C ILE A 196 -21.94 -13.84 5.52
N ASN A 197 -22.46 -14.53 4.50
CA ASN A 197 -23.70 -15.29 4.61
C ASN A 197 -23.51 -16.60 5.39
N LYS A 198 -22.38 -17.28 5.21
CA LYS A 198 -22.03 -18.46 6.00
C LYS A 198 -21.88 -18.11 7.49
N GLU A 199 -21.25 -16.99 7.79
CA GLU A 199 -20.96 -16.52 9.15
C GLU A 199 -21.95 -15.43 9.62
N THR A 200 -23.24 -15.57 9.29
CA THR A 200 -24.26 -14.53 9.55
C THR A 200 -24.30 -14.06 11.01
N ALA A 201 -24.05 -14.96 11.97
CA ALA A 201 -24.01 -14.62 13.40
C ALA A 201 -22.90 -13.59 13.73
N LEU A 202 -21.72 -13.70 13.10
CA LEU A 202 -20.62 -12.75 13.30
C LEU A 202 -20.95 -11.36 12.73
N PHE A 203 -21.80 -11.30 11.70
CA PHE A 203 -22.22 -10.07 11.02
C PHE A 203 -23.59 -9.54 11.48
N SER A 204 -24.12 -10.05 12.59
CA SER A 204 -25.41 -9.64 13.16
C SER A 204 -25.25 -8.38 14.02
N PHE A 205 -24.89 -7.28 13.37
CA PHE A 205 -24.75 -5.96 14.02
C PHE A 205 -26.09 -5.24 14.10
N ARG A 206 -26.22 -4.31 15.05
CA ARG A 206 -27.44 -3.48 15.14
C ARG A 206 -27.58 -2.66 13.86
N PRO A 207 -28.73 -2.76 13.15
CA PRO A 207 -28.96 -1.93 11.98
C PRO A 207 -29.01 -0.45 12.38
N PRO A 208 -28.63 0.49 11.48
CA PRO A 208 -28.72 1.91 11.75
C PRO A 208 -30.16 2.31 12.08
N GLU A 209 -30.37 3.07 13.16
CA GLU A 209 -31.69 3.42 13.70
C GLU A 209 -32.51 4.35 12.78
N ASP A 210 -31.87 4.97 11.77
CA ASP A 210 -32.46 6.04 10.93
C ASP A 210 -32.67 5.68 9.44
N GLY A 211 -32.62 4.39 9.08
CA GLY A 211 -32.71 3.99 7.66
C GLY A 211 -31.53 4.48 6.81
N ALA A 212 -30.37 4.69 7.44
CA ALA A 212 -29.12 5.05 6.77
C ALA A 212 -28.69 3.95 5.79
N ALA A 213 -28.01 4.34 4.71
CA ALA A 213 -27.41 3.37 3.81
C ALA A 213 -26.38 2.52 4.57
N PRO A 214 -26.31 1.20 4.33
CA PRO A 214 -25.26 0.36 4.89
C PRO A 214 -23.88 0.84 4.43
N PRO A 215 -22.82 0.46 5.16
CA PRO A 215 -21.45 0.68 4.71
C PRO A 215 -21.26 0.12 3.30
N LEU A 216 -20.47 0.79 2.46
CA LEU A 216 -20.14 0.31 1.12
C LEU A 216 -18.78 -0.39 1.15
N LEU A 217 -18.71 -1.61 0.62
CA LEU A 217 -17.46 -2.22 0.18
C LEU A 217 -17.37 -2.11 -1.35
N LEU A 218 -16.41 -1.33 -1.85
CA LEU A 218 -16.16 -1.14 -3.27
C LEU A 218 -14.87 -1.87 -3.68
N ILE A 219 -15.02 -2.91 -4.51
CA ILE A 219 -13.89 -3.72 -5.01
C ILE A 219 -13.52 -3.29 -6.42
N LEU A 220 -12.29 -2.81 -6.57
CA LEU A 220 -11.71 -2.29 -7.81
C LEU A 220 -10.62 -3.22 -8.32
N ASP A 221 -10.18 -3.00 -9.55
CA ASP A 221 -9.13 -3.78 -10.23
C ASP A 221 -8.03 -2.82 -10.71
N ARG A 222 -6.79 -3.06 -10.30
CA ARG A 222 -5.63 -2.26 -10.71
C ARG A 222 -5.47 -2.17 -12.23
N ARG A 223 -5.92 -3.17 -12.98
CA ARG A 223 -5.86 -3.15 -14.46
C ARG A 223 -6.65 -2.01 -15.10
N ASP A 224 -7.57 -1.39 -14.36
CA ASP A 224 -8.33 -0.21 -14.81
C ASP A 224 -7.55 1.10 -14.67
N ASP A 225 -6.51 1.13 -13.82
CA ASP A 225 -5.62 2.28 -13.64
C ASP A 225 -4.15 1.83 -13.52
N PRO A 226 -3.52 1.45 -14.66
CA PRO A 226 -2.12 1.06 -14.71
C PRO A 226 -1.16 2.27 -14.72
N ILE A 227 -1.67 3.50 -14.84
CA ILE A 227 -0.85 4.72 -14.96
C ILE A 227 -0.40 5.17 -13.58
N THR A 228 -1.32 5.30 -12.62
CA THR A 228 -1.05 5.77 -11.26
C THR A 228 0.20 5.14 -10.62
N PRO A 229 0.40 3.79 -10.59
CA PRO A 229 1.58 3.20 -9.97
C PRO A 229 2.89 3.43 -10.73
N LEU A 230 2.85 3.87 -12.00
CA LEU A 230 4.04 4.08 -12.83
C LEU A 230 4.56 5.52 -12.80
N LEU A 231 3.81 6.48 -12.26
CA LEU A 231 4.22 7.89 -12.24
C LEU A 231 5.18 8.18 -11.09
N ASN A 232 6.16 9.06 -11.33
CA ASN A 232 6.98 9.60 -10.25
C ASN A 232 6.11 10.33 -9.23
N GLN A 233 6.48 10.19 -7.96
CA GLN A 233 5.70 10.67 -6.83
C GLN A 233 6.44 11.82 -6.14
N TRP A 234 5.70 12.87 -5.76
CA TRP A 234 6.28 14.10 -5.19
C TRP A 234 5.74 14.46 -3.81
N THR A 235 4.87 13.63 -3.23
CA THR A 235 4.47 13.74 -1.82
C THR A 235 5.33 12.85 -0.94
N TYR A 236 5.53 13.22 0.33
CA TYR A 236 6.60 12.64 1.14
C TYR A 236 6.58 11.11 1.20
N GLN A 237 5.47 10.53 1.66
CA GLN A 237 5.34 9.08 1.82
C GLN A 237 5.46 8.34 0.48
N ALA A 238 4.80 8.85 -0.55
CA ALA A 238 4.79 8.24 -1.87
C ALA A 238 6.18 8.27 -2.51
N MET A 239 6.90 9.39 -2.39
CA MET A 239 8.25 9.57 -2.90
C MET A 239 9.27 8.68 -2.17
N VAL A 240 9.17 8.56 -0.84
CA VAL A 240 10.01 7.62 -0.08
C VAL A 240 9.75 6.18 -0.51
N HIS A 241 8.50 5.77 -0.70
CA HIS A 241 8.21 4.41 -1.16
C HIS A 241 8.66 4.15 -2.60
N GLU A 242 8.55 5.15 -3.47
CA GLU A 242 8.98 5.05 -4.87
C GLU A 242 10.50 4.91 -5.00
N LEU A 243 11.27 5.73 -4.27
CA LEU A 243 12.73 5.80 -4.43
C LEU A 243 13.51 4.93 -3.43
N LEU A 244 12.96 4.68 -2.25
CA LEU A 244 13.63 3.97 -1.15
C LEU A 244 12.90 2.73 -0.66
N SER A 245 11.68 2.47 -1.14
CA SER A 245 10.83 1.33 -0.75
C SER A 245 10.54 1.25 0.75
N ILE A 246 9.33 1.65 1.13
CA ILE A 246 8.79 1.39 2.47
C ILE A 246 8.27 -0.05 2.54
N ASN A 247 8.84 -0.88 3.42
CA ASN A 247 8.37 -2.24 3.70
C ASN A 247 8.00 -2.36 5.17
N LYS A 248 6.72 -2.60 5.49
CA LYS A 248 6.21 -2.72 6.88
C LYS A 248 6.70 -1.57 7.78
N GLN A 249 6.47 -0.33 7.33
CA GLN A 249 6.90 0.93 7.97
C GLN A 249 8.43 1.12 8.09
N ARG A 250 9.24 0.29 7.44
CA ARG A 250 10.72 0.36 7.50
C ARG A 250 11.30 0.73 6.15
N VAL A 251 12.38 1.51 6.18
CA VAL A 251 13.19 1.88 5.01
C VAL A 251 14.62 1.43 5.26
N ASP A 252 15.18 0.70 4.31
CA ASP A 252 16.57 0.21 4.36
C ASP A 252 17.51 1.20 3.65
N LEU A 253 18.37 1.83 4.44
CA LEU A 253 19.43 2.74 4.00
C LEU A 253 20.83 2.11 4.12
N SER A 254 20.92 0.78 4.31
CA SER A 254 22.18 0.01 4.36
C SER A 254 23.08 0.29 3.15
N ARG A 255 22.48 0.46 1.98
CA ARG A 255 23.17 0.73 0.70
C ARG A 255 23.55 2.19 0.48
N VAL A 256 23.02 3.11 1.28
CA VAL A 256 23.31 4.55 1.14
C VAL A 256 24.64 4.88 1.82
N THR A 257 25.53 5.56 1.08
CA THR A 257 26.86 5.96 1.56
C THR A 257 26.78 7.09 2.57
N GLY A 258 27.57 7.03 3.65
CA GLY A 258 27.63 8.08 4.66
C GLY A 258 26.45 8.12 5.64
N VAL A 259 25.53 7.15 5.59
CA VAL A 259 24.44 7.05 6.58
C VAL A 259 24.96 6.47 7.91
N PRO A 260 24.64 7.10 9.06
CA PRO A 260 24.98 6.57 10.38
C PRO A 260 24.49 5.14 10.62
N LYS A 261 25.22 4.34 11.41
CA LYS A 261 24.92 2.92 11.65
C LYS A 261 23.50 2.67 12.20
N ASP A 262 23.06 3.52 13.11
CA ASP A 262 21.74 3.58 13.74
C ASP A 262 20.62 4.07 12.82
N LEU A 263 20.95 4.62 11.64
CA LEU A 263 19.99 5.06 10.63
C LEU A 263 20.04 4.19 9.37
N LYS A 264 20.75 3.05 9.41
CA LYS A 264 20.72 2.08 8.30
C LYS A 264 19.36 1.44 8.11
N GLU A 265 18.54 1.39 9.15
CA GLU A 265 17.14 1.02 9.07
C GLU A 265 16.32 2.10 9.77
N VAL A 266 15.33 2.63 9.06
CA VAL A 266 14.53 3.76 9.53
C VAL A 266 13.07 3.36 9.63
N VAL A 267 12.46 3.61 10.80
CA VAL A 267 11.02 3.39 11.04
C VAL A 267 10.23 4.68 10.78
N LEU A 268 9.19 4.57 9.97
CA LEU A 268 8.24 5.61 9.57
C LEU A 268 6.83 5.22 10.02
N SER A 269 6.39 5.73 11.17
CA SER A 269 5.08 5.44 11.77
C SER A 269 4.38 6.73 12.15
N THR A 270 3.14 6.93 11.69
CA THR A 270 2.37 8.13 12.00
C THR A 270 1.96 8.24 13.47
N GLU A 271 1.96 7.13 14.22
CA GLU A 271 1.59 7.16 15.65
C GLU A 271 2.78 7.52 16.55
N GLN A 272 4.02 7.25 16.11
CA GLN A 272 5.24 7.42 16.91
C GLN A 272 6.09 8.60 16.44
N ASP A 273 5.72 9.22 15.31
CA ASP A 273 6.48 10.27 14.65
C ASP A 273 5.56 11.38 14.17
N GLU A 274 5.46 12.43 14.98
CA GLU A 274 4.64 13.61 14.71
C GLU A 274 5.12 14.38 13.46
N PHE A 275 6.44 14.43 13.22
CA PHE A 275 6.96 15.09 12.02
C PHE A 275 6.47 14.35 10.77
N TYR A 276 6.59 13.01 10.76
CA TYR A 276 6.11 12.19 9.66
C TYR A 276 4.60 12.30 9.48
N ALA A 277 3.83 12.23 10.57
CA ALA A 277 2.37 12.34 10.52
C ALA A 277 1.90 13.66 9.90
N ASN A 278 2.54 14.78 10.27
CA ASN A 278 2.18 16.11 9.79
C ASN A 278 2.64 16.40 8.35
N ASN A 279 3.70 15.73 7.88
CA ASN A 279 4.29 15.97 6.56
C ASN A 279 4.06 14.80 5.57
N LEU A 280 3.26 13.80 5.92
CA LEU A 280 3.02 12.58 5.15
C LEU A 280 2.69 12.85 3.67
N TYR A 281 1.85 13.86 3.46
CA TYR A 281 1.29 14.26 2.18
C TYR A 281 1.83 15.62 1.68
N ALA A 282 2.77 16.22 2.40
CA ALA A 282 3.43 17.45 1.96
C ALA A 282 4.24 17.17 0.69
N ASN A 283 4.30 18.16 -0.20
CA ASN A 283 5.08 18.02 -1.43
C ASN A 283 6.59 18.19 -1.15
N PHE A 284 7.43 17.72 -2.08
CA PHE A 284 8.89 17.71 -1.91
C PHE A 284 9.50 19.08 -1.53
N GLY A 285 8.98 20.18 -2.08
CA GLY A 285 9.42 21.54 -1.75
C GLY A 285 8.96 22.01 -0.36
N GLU A 286 7.72 21.68 0.02
CA GLU A 286 7.17 21.98 1.34
C GLU A 286 7.98 21.30 2.44
N ILE A 287 8.30 20.00 2.30
CA ILE A 287 9.02 19.27 3.34
C ILE A 287 10.43 19.84 3.56
N ALA A 288 11.14 20.19 2.48
CA ALA A 288 12.44 20.83 2.56
C ALA A 288 12.38 22.17 3.31
N THR A 289 11.30 22.93 3.08
CA THR A 289 11.03 24.18 3.79
C THR A 289 10.72 23.94 5.27
N THR A 290 9.89 22.94 5.61
CA THR A 290 9.58 22.56 6.99
C THR A 290 10.85 22.19 7.77
N ILE A 291 11.76 21.41 7.17
CA ILE A 291 13.04 21.09 7.82
C ILE A 291 13.90 22.32 8.00
N LYS A 292 13.98 23.19 6.99
CA LYS A 292 14.73 24.45 7.10
C LYS A 292 14.24 25.30 8.27
N VAL A 293 12.92 25.48 8.42
CA VAL A 293 12.33 26.22 9.54
C VAL A 293 12.73 25.61 10.89
N LEU A 294 12.63 24.28 11.02
CA LEU A 294 13.05 23.60 12.25
C LEU A 294 14.56 23.84 12.52
N MET A 295 15.40 23.78 11.49
CA MET A 295 16.83 24.03 11.63
C MET A 295 17.14 25.48 12.01
N ASP A 296 16.47 26.47 11.43
CA ASP A 296 16.62 27.88 11.78
C ASP A 296 16.23 28.14 13.24
N GLU A 297 15.16 27.51 13.75
CA GLU A 297 14.79 27.58 15.16
C GLU A 297 15.86 26.99 16.09
N PHE A 298 16.51 25.91 15.66
CA PHE A 298 17.61 25.32 16.42
C PHE A 298 18.87 26.18 16.40
N GLN A 299 19.25 26.76 15.25
CA GLN A 299 20.39 27.67 15.14
C GLN A 299 20.22 28.87 16.08
N LYS A 300 19.02 29.43 16.15
CA LYS A 300 18.67 30.49 17.11
C LYS A 300 18.88 30.05 18.56
N LYS A 301 18.46 28.83 18.92
CA LYS A 301 18.67 28.27 20.28
C LYS A 301 20.14 27.99 20.59
N ALA A 302 20.93 27.63 19.58
CA ALA A 302 22.35 27.32 19.70
C ALA A 302 23.28 28.54 19.58
N ASN A 303 22.75 29.75 19.36
CA ASN A 303 23.51 30.96 19.03
C ASN A 303 24.50 30.78 17.86
N ASP A 304 24.14 29.96 16.86
CA ASP A 304 24.92 29.80 15.62
C ASP A 304 24.33 30.71 14.52
N GLN A 305 25.20 31.41 13.79
CA GLN A 305 24.82 32.39 12.74
C GLN A 305 25.20 31.90 11.32
N ARG A 306 25.64 30.64 11.17
CA ARG A 306 25.94 30.08 9.84
C ARG A 306 24.72 30.12 8.94
N LYS A 307 24.90 30.57 7.70
CA LYS A 307 23.85 30.51 6.68
C LYS A 307 23.67 29.07 6.20
N ILE A 308 22.42 28.59 6.24
CA ILE A 308 22.01 27.29 5.71
C ILE A 308 21.04 27.54 4.56
N GLU A 309 21.48 27.27 3.33
CA GLU A 309 20.72 27.60 2.12
C GLU A 309 20.30 26.33 1.34
N SER A 310 20.99 25.21 1.52
CA SER A 310 20.73 23.95 0.81
C SER A 310 20.54 22.74 1.74
N ILE A 311 19.99 21.65 1.18
CA ILE A 311 19.87 20.36 1.87
C ILE A 311 21.25 19.78 2.22
N ALA A 312 22.27 20.04 1.40
CA ALA A 312 23.64 19.63 1.68
C ALA A 312 24.19 20.37 2.91
N ASP A 313 23.94 21.69 3.02
CA ASP A 313 24.33 22.47 4.20
C ASP A 313 23.63 21.96 5.46
N MET A 314 22.34 21.63 5.33
CA MET A 314 21.56 21.04 6.42
C MET A 314 22.19 19.74 6.92
N LYS A 315 22.56 18.82 6.01
CA LYS A 315 23.22 17.56 6.36
C LYS A 315 24.57 17.80 7.04
N ASN A 316 25.40 18.65 6.45
CA ASN A 316 26.73 18.97 6.99
C ASN A 316 26.65 19.59 8.39
N PHE A 317 25.63 20.41 8.64
CA PHE A 317 25.37 20.99 9.96
C PHE A 317 25.12 19.90 11.02
N VAL A 318 24.24 18.94 10.73
CA VAL A 318 23.91 17.85 11.67
C VAL A 318 25.12 16.94 11.94
N GLU A 319 25.97 16.69 10.94
CA GLU A 319 27.21 15.93 11.11
C GLU A 319 28.24 16.67 11.96
N THR A 320 28.32 17.99 11.83
CA THR A 320 29.29 18.84 12.55
C THR A 320 28.88 19.07 14.02
N TYR A 321 27.60 18.96 14.35
CA TYR A 321 27.07 19.21 15.71
C TYR A 321 26.39 17.97 16.31
N PRO A 322 27.16 17.04 16.94
CA PRO A 322 26.60 15.84 17.57
C PRO A 322 25.57 16.11 18.67
N GLN A 323 25.60 17.29 19.29
CA GLN A 323 24.60 17.72 20.28
C GLN A 323 23.21 17.87 19.64
N PHE A 324 23.13 18.34 18.39
CA PHE A 324 21.88 18.43 17.63
C PHE A 324 21.26 17.05 17.42
N ARG A 325 22.09 16.08 17.04
CA ARG A 325 21.66 14.69 16.84
C ARG A 325 21.11 14.05 18.13
N LYS A 326 21.68 14.40 19.29
CA LYS A 326 21.17 13.96 20.60
C LYS A 326 19.87 14.66 21.00
N MET A 327 19.68 15.91 20.56
CA MET A 327 18.49 16.71 20.87
C MET A 327 17.30 16.45 19.93
N SER A 328 17.54 16.03 18.68
CA SER A 328 16.48 15.75 17.71
C SER A 328 16.81 14.60 16.77
N GLY A 329 16.60 13.37 17.26
CA GLY A 329 16.71 12.15 16.44
C GLY A 329 15.71 12.15 15.27
N THR A 330 14.51 12.68 15.48
CA THR A 330 13.46 12.80 14.44
C THR A 330 13.89 13.70 13.28
N VAL A 331 14.41 14.89 13.56
CA VAL A 331 14.87 15.80 12.47
C VAL A 331 16.04 15.18 11.72
N THR A 332 16.99 14.58 12.43
CA THR A 332 18.13 13.89 11.80
C THR A 332 17.65 12.78 10.86
N LYS A 333 16.69 11.96 11.32
CA LYS A 333 16.09 10.86 10.55
C LYS A 333 15.49 11.36 9.23
N HIS A 334 14.63 12.37 9.27
CA HIS A 334 13.97 12.88 8.06
C HIS A 334 14.92 13.63 7.14
N LEU A 335 15.89 14.37 7.70
CA LEU A 335 16.91 15.04 6.91
C LEU A 335 17.76 14.05 6.10
N VAL A 336 18.14 12.91 6.69
CA VAL A 336 18.86 11.84 5.96
C VAL A 336 18.02 11.31 4.81
N LEU A 337 16.73 11.03 5.04
CA LEU A 337 15.82 10.58 3.99
C LEU A 337 15.71 11.61 2.87
N ILE A 338 15.43 12.87 3.18
CA ILE A 338 15.24 13.93 2.16
C ILE A 338 16.54 14.24 1.42
N SER A 339 17.68 14.19 2.10
CA SER A 339 18.98 14.31 1.45
C SER A 339 19.19 13.21 0.43
N GLU A 340 18.83 11.97 0.76
CA GLU A 340 18.94 10.85 -0.18
C GLU A 340 17.96 10.98 -1.35
N LEU A 341 16.70 11.37 -1.08
CA LEU A 341 15.72 11.66 -2.14
C LEU A 341 16.25 12.75 -3.10
N SER A 342 16.85 13.81 -2.57
CA SER A 342 17.43 14.88 -3.38
C SER A 342 18.59 14.40 -4.25
N VAL A 343 19.43 13.49 -3.75
CA VAL A 343 20.52 12.88 -4.52
C VAL A 343 19.97 12.08 -5.68
N GLN A 344 18.97 11.23 -5.43
CA GLN A 344 18.35 10.40 -6.48
C GLN A 344 17.63 11.23 -7.54
N VAL A 345 16.90 12.28 -7.13
CA VAL A 345 16.26 13.23 -8.04
C VAL A 345 17.26 13.85 -9.02
N GLY A 346 18.41 14.31 -8.50
CA GLY A 346 19.48 14.90 -9.31
C GLY A 346 20.15 13.89 -10.23
N GLN A 347 20.56 12.74 -9.70
CA GLN A 347 21.28 11.70 -10.45
C GLN A 347 20.45 11.10 -11.59
N GLN A 348 19.13 10.98 -11.40
CA GLN A 348 18.23 10.36 -12.37
C GLN A 348 17.44 11.35 -13.22
N GLN A 349 17.73 12.66 -13.09
CA GLN A 349 17.03 13.76 -13.78
C GLN A 349 15.50 13.69 -13.63
N LEU A 350 15.01 13.38 -12.42
CA LEU A 350 13.59 13.03 -12.21
C LEU A 350 12.62 14.18 -12.51
N PHE A 351 13.05 15.44 -12.45
CA PHE A 351 12.20 16.56 -12.85
C PHE A 351 11.81 16.48 -14.34
N GLU A 352 12.78 16.23 -15.23
CA GLU A 352 12.54 16.13 -16.67
C GLU A 352 11.78 14.85 -17.04
N VAL A 353 12.09 13.74 -16.35
CA VAL A 353 11.35 12.49 -16.51
C VAL A 353 9.89 12.69 -16.09
N SER A 354 9.66 13.22 -14.89
CA SER A 354 8.31 13.38 -14.34
C SER A 354 7.47 14.38 -15.14
N GLU A 355 8.06 15.48 -15.63
CA GLU A 355 7.35 16.40 -16.54
C GLU A 355 6.82 15.65 -17.77
N LEU A 356 7.66 14.83 -18.42
CA LEU A 356 7.25 14.06 -19.59
C LEU A 356 6.20 12.98 -19.24
N GLU A 357 6.30 12.35 -18.07
CA GLU A 357 5.28 11.41 -17.58
C GLU A 357 3.91 12.08 -17.45
N GLN A 358 3.87 13.27 -16.84
CA GLN A 358 2.64 14.05 -16.68
C GLN A 358 2.08 14.52 -18.03
N GLU A 359 2.93 14.93 -18.96
CA GLU A 359 2.51 15.27 -20.32
C GLU A 359 1.89 14.08 -21.06
N ILE A 360 2.51 12.89 -20.99
CA ILE A 360 1.98 11.68 -21.63
C ILE A 360 0.64 11.29 -21.01
N ALA A 361 0.52 11.38 -19.68
CA ALA A 361 -0.69 11.01 -18.95
C ALA A 361 -1.85 12.00 -19.19
N CYS A 362 -1.58 13.30 -19.25
CA CYS A 362 -2.61 14.34 -19.19
C CYS A 362 -2.85 15.09 -20.50
N ARG A 363 -1.89 15.08 -21.44
CA ARG A 363 -1.94 15.88 -22.68
C ARG A 363 -1.95 14.98 -23.91
N ALA A 364 -2.31 15.56 -25.06
CA ALA A 364 -2.32 14.88 -26.34
C ALA A 364 -1.39 15.62 -27.32
N ASP A 365 -0.09 15.35 -27.22
CA ASP A 365 0.94 15.88 -28.12
C ASP A 365 1.92 14.77 -28.53
N HIS A 366 1.42 13.83 -29.34
CA HIS A 366 2.14 12.59 -29.70
C HIS A 366 3.53 12.85 -30.28
N SER A 367 3.66 13.80 -31.22
CA SER A 367 4.90 13.99 -31.98
C SER A 367 6.02 14.53 -31.09
N THR A 368 5.73 15.56 -30.29
CA THR A 368 6.68 16.13 -29.34
C THR A 368 7.06 15.12 -28.26
N GLN A 369 6.07 14.43 -27.69
CA GLN A 369 6.30 13.45 -26.63
C GLN A 369 7.13 12.27 -27.13
N LEU A 370 6.86 11.74 -28.33
CA LEU A 370 7.67 10.66 -28.93
C LEU A 370 9.14 11.08 -29.08
N GLN A 371 9.41 12.29 -29.57
CA GLN A 371 10.80 12.77 -29.72
C GLN A 371 11.50 12.90 -28.37
N ARG A 372 10.80 13.41 -27.34
CA ARG A 372 11.33 13.50 -25.97
C ARG A 372 11.62 12.13 -25.37
N VAL A 373 10.70 11.16 -25.54
CA VAL A 373 10.92 9.78 -25.07
C VAL A 373 12.13 9.16 -25.77
N LYS A 374 12.23 9.25 -27.11
CA LYS A 374 13.39 8.75 -27.86
C LYS A 374 14.70 9.34 -27.35
N ARG A 375 14.75 10.66 -27.15
CA ARG A 375 15.91 11.36 -26.61
C ARG A 375 16.31 10.81 -25.24
N LEU A 376 15.40 10.84 -24.26
CA LEU A 376 15.68 10.38 -22.89
C LEU A 376 16.04 8.89 -22.80
N VAL A 377 15.43 8.06 -23.65
CA VAL A 377 15.77 6.63 -23.72
C VAL A 377 17.16 6.42 -24.34
N SER A 378 17.60 7.28 -25.28
CA SER A 378 18.89 7.12 -25.98
C SER A 378 20.10 7.73 -25.25
N GLU A 379 19.93 8.82 -24.50
CA GLU A 379 21.05 9.57 -23.91
C GLU A 379 21.78 8.86 -22.77
N GLY A 380 21.21 7.80 -22.20
CA GLY A 380 21.87 7.01 -21.15
C GLY A 380 21.93 7.67 -19.76
N LYS A 381 21.48 8.92 -19.60
CA LYS A 381 21.55 9.68 -18.33
C LYS A 381 20.55 9.21 -17.26
N ILE A 382 19.37 8.80 -17.68
CA ILE A 382 18.33 8.27 -16.77
C ILE A 382 18.52 6.78 -16.56
N SER A 383 18.04 6.25 -15.43
CA SER A 383 18.07 4.81 -15.13
C SER A 383 17.29 3.99 -16.16
N ALA A 384 17.67 2.71 -16.33
CA ALA A 384 16.94 1.79 -17.21
C ALA A 384 15.48 1.57 -16.75
N ALA A 385 15.22 1.68 -15.45
CA ALA A 385 13.88 1.61 -14.87
C ALA A 385 13.01 2.80 -15.30
N ASN A 386 13.53 4.03 -15.21
CA ASN A 386 12.80 5.23 -15.66
C ASN A 386 12.59 5.24 -17.17
N ALA A 387 13.58 4.77 -17.94
CA ALA A 387 13.44 4.60 -19.37
C ALA A 387 12.30 3.62 -19.72
N LEU A 388 12.24 2.48 -19.03
CA LEU A 388 11.16 1.51 -19.19
C LEU A 388 9.80 2.14 -18.86
N ARG A 389 9.68 2.87 -17.74
CA ARG A 389 8.43 3.54 -17.32
C ARG A 389 7.92 4.53 -18.38
N LEU A 390 8.80 5.37 -18.93
CA LEU A 390 8.43 6.27 -20.04
C LEU A 390 7.90 5.51 -21.26
N VAL A 391 8.55 4.39 -21.62
CA VAL A 391 8.11 3.56 -22.75
C VAL A 391 6.77 2.87 -22.44
N LEU A 392 6.55 2.41 -21.20
CA LEU A 392 5.28 1.83 -20.77
C LEU A 392 4.13 2.84 -20.89
N LEU A 393 4.30 4.04 -20.34
CA LEU A 393 3.30 5.11 -20.42
C LEU A 393 3.00 5.48 -21.87
N TYR A 394 4.04 5.66 -22.70
CA TYR A 394 3.88 5.93 -24.13
C TYR A 394 3.11 4.81 -24.84
N ALA A 395 3.52 3.56 -24.63
CA ALA A 395 2.95 2.41 -25.32
C ALA A 395 1.47 2.22 -24.99
N MET A 396 1.08 2.41 -23.72
CA MET A 396 -0.32 2.34 -23.30
C MET A 396 -1.15 3.51 -23.85
N ARG A 397 -0.63 4.74 -23.77
CA ARG A 397 -1.33 5.94 -24.22
C ARG A 397 -1.56 5.97 -25.73
N TYR A 398 -0.54 5.59 -26.50
CA TYR A 398 -0.52 5.75 -27.95
C TYR A 398 -0.65 4.43 -28.72
N GLU A 399 -1.10 3.36 -28.08
CA GLU A 399 -1.25 2.02 -28.69
C GLU A 399 -1.98 2.07 -30.06
N ARG A 400 -3.01 2.92 -30.19
CA ARG A 400 -3.83 3.07 -31.40
C ARG A 400 -3.49 4.27 -32.28
N HIS A 401 -2.45 5.04 -31.94
CA HIS A 401 -2.08 6.22 -32.73
C HIS A 401 -1.47 5.78 -34.08
N ALA A 402 -1.86 6.45 -35.17
CA ALA A 402 -1.41 6.07 -36.53
C ALA A 402 0.12 6.07 -36.69
N ASN A 403 0.80 7.00 -36.01
CA ASN A 403 2.26 7.13 -36.00
C ASN A 403 2.90 6.55 -34.73
N CYS A 404 2.27 5.56 -34.08
CA CYS A 404 2.83 4.90 -32.91
C CYS A 404 4.16 4.19 -33.25
N ASP A 405 5.20 4.41 -32.45
CA ASP A 405 6.54 3.82 -32.65
C ASP A 405 7.03 3.05 -31.42
N THR A 406 6.15 2.27 -30.80
CA THR A 406 6.52 1.42 -29.65
C THR A 406 7.66 0.45 -30.01
N SER A 407 7.67 -0.12 -31.22
CA SER A 407 8.75 -1.02 -31.64
C SER A 407 10.12 -0.34 -31.71
N GLY A 408 10.18 0.92 -32.19
CA GLY A 408 11.42 1.70 -32.20
C GLY A 408 11.91 1.99 -30.78
N LEU A 409 11.00 2.37 -29.88
CA LEU A 409 11.32 2.59 -28.46
C LEU A 409 11.81 1.32 -27.76
N LEU A 410 11.23 0.16 -28.06
CA LEU A 410 11.68 -1.11 -27.50
C LEU A 410 13.09 -1.50 -27.94
N LYS A 411 13.44 -1.19 -29.20
CA LYS A 411 14.80 -1.38 -29.69
C LYS A 411 15.78 -0.48 -28.94
N LEU A 412 15.49 0.81 -28.81
CA LEU A 412 16.31 1.74 -28.02
C LEU A 412 16.46 1.30 -26.56
N LEU A 413 15.40 0.76 -25.97
CA LEU A 413 15.43 0.22 -24.61
C LEU A 413 16.26 -1.07 -24.51
N GLN A 414 16.24 -1.94 -25.51
CA GLN A 414 17.06 -3.14 -25.55
C GLN A 414 18.54 -2.83 -25.77
N ASP A 415 18.86 -1.86 -26.64
CA ASP A 415 20.24 -1.43 -26.94
C ASP A 415 20.97 -0.91 -25.68
N ARG A 416 20.22 -0.46 -24.66
CA ARG A 416 20.73 -0.03 -23.35
C ARG A 416 20.63 -1.09 -22.24
N GLY A 417 20.33 -2.34 -22.58
CA GLY A 417 20.17 -3.44 -21.62
C GLY A 417 18.90 -3.37 -20.75
N GLY A 418 17.88 -2.63 -21.19
CA GLY A 418 16.61 -2.50 -20.48
C GLY A 418 15.68 -3.70 -20.66
N ARG A 419 14.71 -3.86 -19.74
CA ARG A 419 13.72 -4.96 -19.72
C ARG A 419 12.57 -4.73 -20.73
N SER A 420 12.89 -4.67 -22.02
CA SER A 420 11.91 -4.37 -23.10
C SER A 420 10.72 -5.35 -23.15
N HIS A 421 10.92 -6.59 -22.71
CA HIS A 421 9.89 -7.62 -22.67
C HIS A 421 8.70 -7.34 -21.74
N ILE A 422 8.82 -6.36 -20.84
CA ILE A 422 7.74 -5.96 -19.94
C ILE A 422 6.66 -5.18 -20.69
N VAL A 423 7.01 -4.45 -21.76
CA VAL A 423 6.04 -3.58 -22.44
C VAL A 423 4.92 -4.38 -23.12
N PRO A 424 5.19 -5.46 -23.88
CA PRO A 424 4.10 -6.29 -24.39
C PRO A 424 3.27 -6.95 -23.29
N ARG A 425 3.89 -7.34 -22.17
CA ARG A 425 3.19 -7.91 -21.00
C ARG A 425 2.24 -6.88 -20.38
N MET A 426 2.67 -5.63 -20.23
CA MET A 426 1.81 -4.55 -19.77
C MET A 426 0.60 -4.36 -20.70
N LEU A 427 0.81 -4.37 -22.03
CA LEU A 427 -0.30 -4.25 -22.99
C LEU A 427 -1.28 -5.43 -22.91
N GLU A 428 -0.84 -6.61 -22.48
CA GLU A 428 -1.72 -7.76 -22.18
C GLU A 428 -2.46 -7.60 -20.85
N TYR A 429 -1.80 -7.01 -19.85
CA TYR A 429 -2.31 -6.81 -18.50
C TYR A 429 -3.47 -5.81 -18.42
N ILE A 430 -3.37 -4.67 -19.11
CA ILE A 430 -4.35 -3.59 -19.00
C ILE A 430 -5.77 -4.05 -19.37
N SER A 431 -6.78 -3.52 -18.69
CA SER A 431 -8.17 -3.89 -18.94
C SER A 431 -8.69 -3.28 -20.24
N THR A 432 -9.82 -3.80 -20.75
CA THR A 432 -10.49 -3.20 -21.91
C THR A 432 -11.03 -1.81 -21.60
N VAL A 433 -11.47 -1.57 -20.36
CA VAL A 433 -11.90 -0.28 -19.86
C VAL A 433 -10.74 0.71 -19.87
N ALA A 434 -9.61 0.37 -19.23
CA ALA A 434 -8.43 1.23 -19.18
C ALA A 434 -8.01 1.63 -20.59
N ARG A 435 -7.93 0.67 -21.52
CA ARG A 435 -7.66 0.95 -22.92
C ARG A 435 -8.61 2.00 -23.49
N GLN A 436 -9.93 1.85 -23.30
CA GLN A 436 -10.91 2.81 -23.83
C GLN A 436 -10.75 4.21 -23.23
N GLU A 437 -10.59 4.34 -21.91
CA GLU A 437 -10.43 5.64 -21.24
C GLU A 437 -9.11 6.32 -21.62
N LEU A 438 -8.01 5.55 -21.68
CA LEU A 438 -6.70 6.02 -22.16
C LEU A 438 -6.72 6.48 -23.62
N PHE A 439 -7.67 6.01 -24.44
CA PHE A 439 -7.84 6.50 -25.81
C PHE A 439 -8.87 7.63 -25.93
N ASN A 440 -9.81 7.72 -24.98
CA ASN A 440 -10.93 8.68 -25.00
C ASN A 440 -10.60 10.05 -24.44
N THR A 441 -9.43 10.25 -23.81
CA THR A 441 -8.93 11.58 -23.35
C THR A 441 -8.65 12.56 -24.50
N VAL A 442 -9.12 12.25 -25.72
CA VAL A 442 -9.16 13.14 -26.90
C VAL A 442 -10.62 13.53 -27.21
N LYS A 443 -11.46 13.78 -26.19
CA LYS A 443 -12.78 14.39 -26.40
C LYS A 443 -12.75 15.87 -26.01
N ILE A 444 -13.15 16.69 -26.98
CA ILE A 444 -13.29 18.15 -27.03
C ILE A 444 -13.99 18.78 -25.80
N THR A 445 -14.63 17.97 -24.94
CA THR A 445 -15.22 18.39 -23.66
C THR A 445 -14.20 18.80 -22.60
N ASP A 446 -12.95 18.36 -22.69
CA ASP A 446 -11.92 18.73 -21.71
C ASP A 446 -11.48 20.18 -21.84
N ALA A 447 -11.53 20.78 -23.03
CA ALA A 447 -11.25 22.21 -23.22
C ALA A 447 -12.25 23.13 -22.47
N VAL A 448 -13.51 22.69 -22.31
CA VAL A 448 -14.57 23.43 -21.60
C VAL A 448 -14.56 23.16 -20.09
N LYS A 449 -14.06 22.00 -19.65
CA LYS A 449 -13.83 21.70 -18.23
C LYS A 449 -12.55 22.36 -17.70
N LEU A 450 -11.48 22.37 -18.50
CA LEU A 450 -10.24 23.11 -18.22
C LEU A 450 -10.53 24.60 -17.96
N THR A 451 -11.36 25.25 -18.79
CA THR A 451 -11.75 26.65 -18.60
C THR A 451 -12.64 26.91 -17.37
N ARG A 452 -13.39 25.90 -16.89
CA ARG A 452 -14.16 26.01 -15.63
C ARG A 452 -13.33 25.72 -14.37
N ASN A 453 -12.36 24.80 -14.46
CA ASN A 453 -11.46 24.47 -13.36
C ASN A 453 -10.41 25.58 -13.13
N LEU A 454 -9.94 26.22 -14.21
CA LEU A 454 -9.10 27.42 -14.17
C LEU A 454 -9.70 28.59 -13.36
N ILE A 455 -11.02 28.67 -13.23
CA ILE A 455 -11.71 29.76 -12.51
C ILE A 455 -11.94 29.41 -11.02
N LYS A 456 -11.84 28.14 -10.62
CA LYS A 456 -12.07 27.70 -9.22
C LYS A 456 -10.78 27.45 -8.42
N GLU A 457 -9.61 27.33 -9.06
CA GLU A 457 -8.33 27.02 -8.40
C GLU A 457 -7.45 28.25 -8.10
N LEU A 458 -8.06 29.33 -7.61
CA LEU A 458 -7.35 30.55 -7.20
C LEU A 458 -6.54 30.44 -5.89
N LYS A 459 -5.97 29.26 -5.55
CA LYS A 459 -5.15 29.07 -4.33
C LYS A 459 -3.92 28.16 -4.45
N GLY A 460 -3.47 27.77 -5.64
CA GLY A 460 -2.21 27.04 -5.79
C GLY A 460 -1.60 27.23 -7.17
N VAL A 461 -0.29 27.44 -7.22
CA VAL A 461 0.47 27.40 -8.49
C VAL A 461 0.34 25.98 -9.04
N GLU A 462 -0.12 25.82 -10.29
CA GLU A 462 -0.18 24.49 -10.94
C GLU A 462 1.18 23.81 -10.85
N ASN A 463 1.24 22.68 -10.14
CA ASN A 463 2.45 21.87 -10.07
C ASN A 463 2.53 21.02 -11.33
N VAL A 464 3.43 21.38 -12.25
CA VAL A 464 3.66 20.66 -13.52
C VAL A 464 4.00 19.18 -13.28
N TYR A 465 4.51 18.83 -12.11
CA TYR A 465 4.90 17.47 -11.75
C TYR A 465 3.76 16.64 -11.12
N ALA A 466 2.56 17.21 -10.93
CA ALA A 466 1.43 16.57 -10.25
C ALA A 466 0.07 16.96 -10.88
N GLN A 467 -0.05 16.86 -12.20
CA GLN A 467 -1.27 17.16 -12.96
C GLN A 467 -2.25 15.98 -13.01
N HIS A 468 -1.72 14.76 -13.04
CA HIS A 468 -2.49 13.53 -13.13
C HIS A 468 -3.33 13.32 -11.87
N GLU A 469 -4.60 12.93 -12.04
CA GLU A 469 -5.48 12.50 -10.97
C GLU A 469 -5.78 11.01 -11.10
N CYS A 470 -5.59 10.24 -10.02
CA CYS A 470 -5.91 8.81 -10.03
C CYS A 470 -7.40 8.54 -10.27
N VAL A 471 -7.70 7.42 -10.95
CA VAL A 471 -9.08 7.04 -11.31
C VAL A 471 -9.97 6.85 -10.07
N LEU A 472 -9.36 6.47 -8.93
CA LEU A 472 -10.06 6.34 -7.67
C LEU A 472 -10.73 7.65 -7.23
N LYS A 473 -10.09 8.80 -7.46
CA LYS A 473 -10.64 10.11 -7.05
C LYS A 473 -12.00 10.35 -7.70
N GLY A 474 -12.10 10.20 -9.03
CA GLY A 474 -13.35 10.33 -9.76
C GLY A 474 -14.38 9.27 -9.35
N THR A 475 -13.95 8.03 -9.10
CA THR A 475 -14.84 6.96 -8.63
C THR A 475 -15.48 7.31 -7.28
N LEU A 476 -14.69 7.81 -6.32
CA LEU A 476 -15.18 8.25 -5.01
C LEU A 476 -16.10 9.47 -5.12
N GLU A 477 -15.81 10.40 -6.03
CA GLU A 477 -16.67 11.56 -6.28
C GLU A 477 -18.08 11.14 -6.71
N GLU A 478 -18.20 10.13 -7.59
CA GLU A 478 -19.50 9.60 -8.01
C GLU A 478 -20.25 8.90 -6.85
N VAL A 479 -19.54 8.15 -6.01
CA VAL A 479 -20.09 7.51 -4.80
C VAL A 479 -20.63 8.55 -3.82
N ILE A 480 -19.82 9.57 -3.51
CA ILE A 480 -20.14 10.64 -2.57
C ILE A 480 -21.35 11.45 -3.05
N LYS A 481 -21.41 11.74 -4.36
CA LYS A 481 -22.53 12.47 -4.98
C LYS A 481 -23.79 11.63 -5.15
N GLY A 482 -23.75 10.33 -4.83
CA GLY A 482 -24.89 9.43 -5.00
C GLY A 482 -25.30 9.25 -6.46
N ARG A 483 -24.35 9.34 -7.40
CA ARG A 483 -24.62 9.10 -8.82
C ARG A 483 -24.94 7.61 -9.04
N PRO A 484 -25.76 7.24 -10.05
CA PRO A 484 -26.04 5.84 -10.35
C PRO A 484 -24.77 5.06 -10.70
N LEU A 485 -24.45 4.04 -9.90
CA LEU A 485 -23.22 3.26 -10.04
C LEU A 485 -23.43 1.93 -10.78
N ASP A 486 -24.66 1.41 -10.89
CA ASP A 486 -24.92 0.00 -11.23
C ASP A 486 -24.35 -0.46 -12.58
N ALA A 487 -24.29 0.43 -13.57
CA ALA A 487 -23.70 0.11 -14.88
C ALA A 487 -22.20 -0.19 -14.81
N GLN A 488 -21.48 0.50 -13.92
CA GLN A 488 -20.03 0.42 -13.80
C GLN A 488 -19.58 -0.40 -12.58
N TYR A 489 -20.41 -0.43 -11.55
CA TYR A 489 -20.15 -1.06 -10.26
C TYR A 489 -21.43 -1.76 -9.76
N PRO A 490 -21.82 -2.89 -10.37
CA PRO A 490 -22.98 -3.67 -9.94
C PRO A 490 -22.86 -4.10 -8.48
N ILE A 491 -24.03 -4.27 -7.84
CA ILE A 491 -24.15 -4.77 -6.46
C ILE A 491 -24.15 -6.30 -6.45
N MET A 492 -23.54 -6.89 -5.42
CA MET A 492 -23.59 -8.34 -5.18
C MET A 492 -24.90 -8.73 -4.48
N GLY A 493 -25.53 -9.80 -4.95
CA GLY A 493 -26.79 -10.29 -4.38
C GLY A 493 -27.99 -9.44 -4.80
N ASN A 494 -29.12 -9.64 -4.11
CA ASN A 494 -30.40 -8.99 -4.43
C ASN A 494 -30.66 -7.75 -3.56
N GLU A 495 -29.62 -6.98 -3.23
CA GLU A 495 -29.76 -5.78 -2.41
C GLU A 495 -30.35 -4.62 -3.22
N VAL A 496 -31.33 -3.92 -2.64
CA VAL A 496 -32.00 -2.78 -3.28
C VAL A 496 -31.04 -1.57 -3.31
N PRO A 497 -30.92 -0.85 -4.45
CA PRO A 497 -30.10 0.35 -4.52
C PRO A 497 -30.46 1.38 -3.45
N PHE A 498 -29.44 2.00 -2.83
CA PHE A 498 -29.65 2.98 -1.76
C PHE A 498 -30.23 4.28 -2.29
N ARG A 499 -31.17 4.85 -1.53
CA ARG A 499 -31.75 6.18 -1.82
C ARG A 499 -30.79 7.34 -1.47
N ARG A 500 -29.74 7.08 -0.69
CA ARG A 500 -28.76 8.05 -0.19
C ARG A 500 -27.35 7.49 -0.36
N PRO A 501 -26.32 8.36 -0.52
CA PRO A 501 -24.94 7.92 -0.57
C PRO A 501 -24.53 7.24 0.75
N PRO A 502 -23.61 6.25 0.70
CA PRO A 502 -23.12 5.56 1.88
C PRO A 502 -22.29 6.51 2.77
N ALA A 503 -22.46 6.39 4.09
CA ALA A 503 -21.74 7.21 5.06
C ALA A 503 -20.35 6.67 5.43
N GLU A 504 -20.09 5.39 5.12
CA GLU A 504 -18.85 4.66 5.38
C GLU A 504 -18.50 3.88 4.11
N VAL A 505 -17.25 4.02 3.64
CA VAL A 505 -16.78 3.36 2.41
C VAL A 505 -15.45 2.68 2.66
N ILE A 506 -15.38 1.39 2.37
CA ILE A 506 -14.13 0.64 2.25
C ILE A 506 -13.87 0.41 0.77
N VAL A 507 -12.73 0.85 0.29
CA VAL A 507 -12.26 0.57 -1.07
C VAL A 507 -11.18 -0.51 -0.99
N PHE A 508 -11.30 -1.54 -1.81
CA PHE A 508 -10.28 -2.58 -1.94
C PHE A 508 -9.83 -2.73 -3.40
N ILE A 509 -8.55 -2.49 -3.68
CA ILE A 509 -7.98 -2.61 -5.02
C ILE A 509 -7.29 -3.98 -5.18
N VAL A 510 -7.87 -4.84 -6.02
CA VAL A 510 -7.25 -6.09 -6.46
C VAL A 510 -6.05 -5.76 -7.36
N GLY A 511 -4.88 -6.32 -7.08
CA GLY A 511 -3.62 -5.93 -7.73
C GLY A 511 -2.97 -4.69 -7.11
N GLY A 512 -3.39 -4.31 -5.90
CA GLY A 512 -2.68 -3.37 -5.03
C GLY A 512 -3.07 -1.90 -5.18
N ALA A 513 -2.98 -1.16 -4.08
CA ALA A 513 -3.20 0.28 -3.98
C ALA A 513 -1.88 1.06 -4.13
N THR A 514 -1.94 2.40 -4.20
CA THR A 514 -0.77 3.28 -4.18
C THR A 514 -0.89 4.36 -3.11
N TYR A 515 0.22 5.03 -2.79
CA TYR A 515 0.19 6.18 -1.87
C TYR A 515 -0.45 7.44 -2.48
N GLU A 516 -0.48 7.57 -3.80
CA GLU A 516 -1.24 8.64 -4.49
C GLU A 516 -2.75 8.47 -4.30
N GLU A 517 -3.24 7.22 -4.35
CA GLU A 517 -4.64 6.91 -4.05
C GLU A 517 -4.96 7.10 -2.56
N ALA A 518 -4.00 6.79 -1.68
CA ALA A 518 -4.13 7.07 -0.25
C ALA A 518 -4.25 8.58 0.02
N LEU A 519 -3.52 9.42 -0.71
CA LEU A 519 -3.67 10.88 -0.68
C LEU A 519 -5.06 11.32 -1.13
N ALA A 520 -5.58 10.76 -2.23
CA ALA A 520 -6.94 11.08 -2.68
C ALA A 520 -7.99 10.74 -1.61
N VAL A 521 -7.87 9.58 -0.96
CA VAL A 521 -8.73 9.18 0.15
C VAL A 521 -8.57 10.10 1.36
N HIS A 522 -7.35 10.50 1.69
CA HIS A 522 -7.07 11.43 2.78
C HIS A 522 -7.75 12.79 2.55
N ARG A 523 -7.68 13.34 1.34
CA ARG A 523 -8.33 14.61 0.98
C ARG A 523 -9.84 14.57 1.22
N TYR A 524 -10.51 13.51 0.79
CA TYR A 524 -11.94 13.35 1.09
C TYR A 524 -12.20 13.19 2.60
N ASN A 525 -11.37 12.45 3.33
CA ASN A 525 -11.55 12.33 4.78
C ASN A 525 -11.37 13.66 5.51
N GLN A 526 -10.52 14.57 5.03
CA GLN A 526 -10.40 15.94 5.55
C GLN A 526 -11.67 16.77 5.32
N GLU A 527 -12.42 16.48 4.26
CA GLU A 527 -13.75 17.07 3.99
C GLU A 527 -14.88 16.46 4.85
N GLY A 528 -14.57 15.50 5.73
CA GLY A 528 -15.51 14.88 6.64
C GLY A 528 -16.10 13.54 6.17
N TYR A 529 -15.64 13.01 5.03
CA TYR A 529 -16.01 11.66 4.60
C TYR A 529 -15.31 10.59 5.45
N ARG A 530 -15.83 9.35 5.41
CA ARG A 530 -15.29 8.21 6.17
C ARG A 530 -14.93 7.09 5.20
N ILE A 531 -13.72 7.16 4.69
CA ILE A 531 -13.20 6.26 3.66
C ILE A 531 -11.93 5.57 4.17
N VAL A 532 -11.82 4.26 3.93
CA VAL A 532 -10.60 3.48 4.15
C VAL A 532 -10.23 2.81 2.83
N LEU A 533 -8.97 2.94 2.45
CA LEU A 533 -8.37 2.26 1.31
C LEU A 533 -7.64 1.01 1.78
N GLY A 534 -7.73 -0.05 0.98
CA GLY A 534 -6.77 -1.14 1.04
C GLY A 534 -6.59 -1.79 -0.30
N GLY A 535 -5.67 -2.76 -0.34
CA GLY A 535 -5.42 -3.57 -1.51
C GLY A 535 -4.68 -4.84 -1.12
N THR A 536 -4.45 -5.69 -2.12
CA THR A 536 -3.61 -6.89 -1.95
C THR A 536 -2.23 -6.50 -1.44
N THR A 537 -1.65 -5.42 -1.98
CA THR A 537 -0.45 -4.76 -1.46
C THR A 537 -0.54 -3.24 -1.65
N ILE A 538 0.53 -2.52 -1.30
CA ILE A 538 0.76 -1.13 -1.72
C ILE A 538 1.96 -1.15 -2.66
N HIS A 539 1.77 -0.66 -3.89
CA HIS A 539 2.78 -0.68 -4.93
C HIS A 539 3.52 0.66 -5.07
N ASN A 540 4.82 0.54 -5.30
CA ASN A 540 5.62 1.47 -6.10
C ASN A 540 5.73 0.94 -7.55
N SER A 541 6.38 1.70 -8.43
CA SER A 541 6.49 1.33 -9.85
C SER A 541 7.14 -0.04 -10.08
N GLU A 542 8.21 -0.35 -9.34
CA GLU A 542 8.93 -1.62 -9.48
C GLU A 542 8.08 -2.82 -9.04
N SER A 543 7.48 -2.77 -7.85
CA SER A 543 6.64 -3.86 -7.37
C SER A 543 5.37 -4.05 -8.21
N PHE A 544 4.84 -2.98 -8.81
CA PHE A 544 3.73 -3.09 -9.75
C PHE A 544 4.15 -3.79 -11.05
N ILE A 545 5.35 -3.49 -11.57
CA ILE A 545 5.92 -4.19 -12.73
C ILE A 545 6.06 -5.69 -12.45
N GLU A 546 6.49 -6.08 -11.25
CA GLU A 546 6.58 -7.49 -10.86
C GLU A 546 5.21 -8.18 -10.79
N GLU A 547 4.16 -7.50 -10.29
CA GLU A 547 2.79 -8.01 -10.38
C GLU A 547 2.32 -8.17 -11.83
N VAL A 548 2.65 -7.23 -12.72
CA VAL A 548 2.31 -7.34 -14.15
C VAL A 548 2.97 -8.57 -14.78
N LEU A 549 4.24 -8.82 -14.47
CA LEU A 549 4.97 -10.00 -14.93
C LEU A 549 4.34 -11.30 -14.40
N ALA A 550 4.04 -11.37 -13.11
CA ALA A 550 3.38 -12.52 -12.50
C ALA A 550 1.98 -12.76 -13.11
N ALA A 551 1.16 -11.71 -13.19
CA ALA A 551 -0.19 -11.75 -13.72
C ALA A 551 -0.25 -12.18 -15.18
N THR A 552 0.76 -11.86 -15.98
CA THR A 552 0.80 -12.16 -17.42
C THR A 552 1.57 -13.44 -17.75
N THR A 553 2.08 -14.14 -16.74
CA THR A 553 2.72 -15.44 -16.92
C THR A 553 1.71 -16.44 -17.48
N GLY A 554 2.06 -17.10 -18.59
CA GLY A 554 1.18 -18.06 -19.29
C GLY A 554 0.08 -17.45 -20.16
N VAL A 555 -0.02 -16.11 -20.23
CA VAL A 555 -0.97 -15.44 -21.14
C VAL A 555 -0.48 -15.56 -22.58
N PRO A 556 -1.34 -15.95 -23.54
CA PRO A 556 -0.96 -16.00 -24.94
C PRO A 556 -0.80 -14.59 -25.52
N PHE A 557 0.28 -14.40 -26.29
CA PHE A 557 0.56 -13.15 -26.98
C PHE A 557 -0.49 -12.82 -28.04
N LYS A 558 -1.06 -11.62 -27.99
CA LYS A 558 -2.14 -11.17 -28.90
C LYS A 558 -1.81 -9.92 -29.72
N HIS A 559 -0.60 -9.38 -29.60
CA HIS A 559 -0.21 -8.12 -30.26
C HIS A 559 0.46 -8.34 -31.62
N SER A 560 0.95 -7.26 -32.25
CA SER A 560 1.56 -7.32 -33.58
C SER A 560 2.84 -8.16 -33.61
N ARG A 561 3.16 -8.72 -34.79
CA ARG A 561 4.44 -9.41 -35.03
C ARG A 561 5.66 -8.54 -34.70
N SER A 562 5.56 -7.22 -34.89
CA SER A 562 6.65 -6.28 -34.55
C SER A 562 6.96 -6.23 -33.05
N LEU A 563 5.98 -6.51 -32.19
CA LEU A 563 6.15 -6.59 -30.73
C LEU A 563 6.53 -8.01 -30.27
N GLN A 564 6.22 -9.04 -31.07
CA GLN A 564 6.48 -10.44 -30.73
C GLN A 564 7.96 -10.73 -30.47
N GLN A 565 8.87 -10.10 -31.22
CA GLN A 565 10.32 -10.24 -31.04
C GLN A 565 10.82 -9.79 -29.66
N PHE A 566 10.05 -8.95 -28.95
CA PHE A 566 10.37 -8.46 -27.62
C PHE A 566 9.66 -9.24 -26.51
N HIS A 567 8.77 -10.18 -26.81
CA HIS A 567 7.89 -10.80 -25.79
C HIS A 567 8.62 -11.66 -24.75
N HIS A 568 9.75 -12.25 -25.14
CA HIS A 568 10.57 -13.08 -24.25
C HIS A 568 11.69 -12.25 -23.63
N ALA A 569 12.02 -12.56 -22.37
CA ALA A 569 13.17 -11.96 -21.73
C ALA A 569 14.45 -12.24 -22.55
N PRO A 570 15.39 -11.27 -22.66
CA PRO A 570 16.67 -11.51 -23.30
C PRO A 570 17.39 -12.72 -22.67
N ALA A 571 18.06 -13.54 -23.48
CA ALA A 571 18.82 -14.66 -22.97
C ALA A 571 19.89 -14.16 -21.96
N GLY A 572 19.86 -14.67 -20.72
CA GLY A 572 20.83 -14.34 -19.67
C GLY A 572 20.36 -13.37 -18.58
N THR A 573 19.11 -12.89 -18.61
CA THR A 573 18.51 -12.16 -17.47
C THR A 573 17.57 -13.08 -16.70
N ALA A 574 18.10 -13.79 -15.71
CA ALA A 574 17.34 -14.51 -14.69
C ALA A 574 17.65 -13.92 -13.32
#